data_AF-A0A534SX25-F1
#
_entry.id   AF-A0A534SX25-F1
#
_cell.length_a   1.000
_cell.length_b   1.000
_cell.length_c   1.000
_cell.angle_alpha   90.00
_cell.angle_beta   90.00
_cell.angle_gamma   90.00
#
_symmetry.space_group_name_H-M   'P 1'
#
loop_
_entity.id
_entity.type
_entity.pdbx_description
1 polymer ?
#
loop_
_entity_poly.entity_id
_entity_poly.type
_entity_poly.pdbx_seq_one_letter_code
_entity_poly.pdbx_strand_id
1 'polypeptide(L)'
;QLNRKFIDKHTALFAELRTALDQQTWEMLEQRSGLSRADMQRFAALYGQARTAVIVYSIGLTQYEFGVDNVKAVVNLALARGMLGREKCGIMPIRGNSGVQGGAECGVEPDKFPGGFAVNDDTARRFSNLWHHPVPSNPGLKGPHMIEAAHNGEIKFLYSIGGNLLEIMPDPKYVAEALGQVPVRVHQDIVLNTSMLTDAEDAVVILPGQTRYEQRTGGTSTSTERRIRFTPEISGHKIGETLPEWEIPTLIGRKSMPNGDKLFPFDNTQAIREEMSRIMPIYQGIEKLTKEGDQLQWGGPQLYSDGFTTMPANRAIFTPVEPPKCGSRQPNGE
;
A
#
# COMPACT_ATOMS: atom_id res chain seq x y z
N GLN A 1 16.71 15.31 23.88
CA GLN A 1 16.00 16.61 24.05
C GLN A 1 14.63 16.49 23.39
N LEU A 2 13.56 17.05 23.96
CA LEU A 2 12.19 16.99 23.39
C LEU A 2 11.81 18.34 22.79
N ASN A 3 11.03 18.36 21.70
CA ASN A 3 10.48 19.59 21.15
C ASN A 3 9.10 19.88 21.75
N ARG A 4 9.08 20.47 22.95
CA ARG A 4 7.85 20.75 23.72
C ARG A 4 6.84 21.59 22.94
N LYS A 5 7.29 22.68 22.30
CA LYS A 5 6.42 23.54 21.49
C LYS A 5 5.72 22.78 20.37
N PHE A 6 6.44 21.88 19.68
CA PHE A 6 5.84 21.04 18.64
C PHE A 6 4.83 20.06 19.21
N ILE A 7 5.19 19.37 20.31
CA ILE A 7 4.32 18.41 20.99
C ILE A 7 3.00 19.09 21.40
N ASP A 8 3.07 20.20 22.12
CA ASP A 8 1.89 20.87 22.68
C ASP A 8 0.94 21.38 21.57
N LYS A 9 1.51 21.89 20.47
CA LYS A 9 0.77 22.52 19.38
C LYS A 9 0.22 21.52 18.36
N HIS A 10 1.01 20.51 17.98
CA HIS A 10 0.74 19.68 16.80
C HIS A 10 0.42 18.22 17.11
N THR A 11 0.47 17.80 18.37
CA THR A 11 0.29 16.39 18.74
C THR A 11 -0.78 16.19 19.80
N ALA A 12 -1.22 14.94 19.95
CA ALA A 12 -2.11 14.46 21.00
C ALA A 12 -1.54 13.17 21.62
N LEU A 13 -2.04 12.82 22.80
CA LEU A 13 -1.73 11.59 23.55
C LEU A 13 -0.27 11.44 24.04
N PHE A 14 0.48 12.54 24.17
CA PHE A 14 1.86 12.48 24.67
C PHE A 14 1.95 12.06 26.15
N ALA A 15 0.96 12.44 26.96
CA ALA A 15 0.96 12.12 28.40
C ALA A 15 0.78 10.62 28.63
N GLU A 16 -0.09 10.00 27.85
CA GLU A 16 -0.39 8.57 27.82
C GLU A 16 0.84 7.77 27.39
N LEU A 17 1.51 8.21 26.32
CA LEU A 17 2.79 7.61 25.92
C LEU A 17 3.82 7.72 27.05
N ARG A 18 3.97 8.89 27.69
CA ARG A 18 4.93 9.06 28.79
C ARG A 18 4.62 8.11 29.95
N THR A 19 3.38 8.02 30.38
CA THR A 19 2.95 7.10 31.44
C THR A 19 3.29 5.64 31.10
N ALA A 20 3.05 5.23 29.85
CA ALA A 20 3.40 3.88 29.40
C ALA A 20 4.92 3.64 29.38
N LEU A 21 5.72 4.64 28.99
CA LEU A 21 7.18 4.55 29.03
C LEU A 21 7.73 4.52 30.47
N ASP A 22 7.12 5.25 31.41
CA ASP A 22 7.53 5.27 32.82
C ASP A 22 7.34 3.90 33.51
N GLN A 23 6.49 3.03 32.94
CA GLN A 23 6.27 1.66 33.40
C GLN A 23 7.31 0.66 32.83
N GLN A 24 8.15 1.07 31.88
CA GLN A 24 9.14 0.22 31.24
C GLN A 24 10.50 0.36 31.95
N THR A 25 10.86 -0.65 32.74
CA THR A 25 12.14 -0.71 33.47
C THR A 25 13.33 -0.92 32.51
N TRP A 26 14.53 -0.45 32.88
CA TRP A 26 15.74 -0.66 32.08
C TRP A 26 16.05 -2.15 31.88
N GLU A 27 15.87 -2.96 32.92
CA GLU A 27 16.10 -4.40 32.89
C GLU A 27 15.23 -5.08 31.82
N MET A 28 13.96 -4.69 31.74
CA MET A 28 13.03 -5.14 30.70
C MET A 28 13.51 -4.73 29.30
N LEU A 29 13.92 -3.47 29.13
CA LEU A 29 14.36 -2.95 27.83
C LEU A 29 15.61 -3.67 27.34
N GLU A 30 16.61 -3.85 28.20
CA GLU A 30 17.85 -4.55 27.88
C GLU A 30 17.57 -6.02 27.52
N GLN A 31 16.74 -6.70 28.32
CA GLN A 31 16.37 -8.10 28.06
C GLN A 31 15.62 -8.27 26.73
N ARG A 32 14.61 -7.42 26.45
CA ARG A 32 13.75 -7.57 25.28
C ARG A 32 14.41 -7.11 23.98
N SER A 33 15.25 -6.08 24.04
CA SER A 33 15.93 -5.56 22.85
C SER A 33 17.25 -6.27 22.54
N GLY A 34 17.88 -6.90 23.53
CA GLY A 34 19.24 -7.41 23.43
C GLY A 34 20.32 -6.33 23.36
N LEU A 35 19.95 -5.05 23.58
CA LEU A 35 20.88 -3.91 23.60
C LEU A 35 21.25 -3.53 25.02
N SER A 36 22.47 -3.01 25.21
CA SER A 36 22.85 -2.40 26.48
C SER A 36 22.14 -1.04 26.68
N ARG A 37 21.90 -0.65 27.93
CA ARG A 37 21.46 0.70 28.29
C ARG A 37 22.38 1.77 27.71
N ALA A 38 23.69 1.51 27.70
CA ALA A 38 24.68 2.44 27.14
C ALA A 38 24.46 2.67 25.64
N ASP A 39 24.18 1.63 24.87
CA ASP A 39 23.89 1.75 23.43
C ASP A 39 22.59 2.50 23.15
N MET A 40 21.53 2.18 23.91
CA MET A 40 20.25 2.90 23.80
C MET A 40 20.41 4.39 24.14
N GLN A 41 21.14 4.71 25.21
CA GLN A 41 21.43 6.09 25.60
C GLN A 41 22.31 6.81 24.58
N ARG A 42 23.29 6.12 23.99
CA ARG A 42 24.13 6.65 22.91
C ARG A 42 23.28 7.03 21.70
N PHE A 43 22.38 6.14 21.25
CA PHE A 43 21.44 6.45 20.17
C PHE A 43 20.54 7.63 20.53
N ALA A 44 19.95 7.64 21.74
CA ALA A 44 19.09 8.72 22.20
C ALA A 44 19.82 10.06 22.27
N ALA A 45 21.10 10.09 22.62
CA ALA A 45 21.94 11.29 22.60
C ALA A 45 22.22 11.76 21.17
N LEU A 46 22.64 10.86 20.27
CA LEU A 46 22.90 11.17 18.86
C LEU A 46 21.66 11.73 18.18
N TYR A 47 20.55 10.99 18.25
CA TYR A 47 19.28 11.45 17.71
C TYR A 47 18.87 12.75 18.40
N GLY A 48 18.93 12.78 19.73
CA GLY A 48 18.58 13.89 20.63
C GLY A 48 19.26 15.23 20.32
N GLN A 49 20.46 15.21 19.75
CA GLN A 49 21.25 16.39 19.39
C GLN A 49 21.10 16.77 17.91
N ALA A 50 20.62 15.86 17.06
CA ALA A 50 20.41 16.13 15.64
C ALA A 50 19.45 17.31 15.44
N ARG A 51 19.86 18.27 14.61
CA ARG A 51 19.00 19.41 14.20
C ARG A 51 17.93 18.99 13.20
N THR A 52 18.28 18.04 12.33
CA THR A 52 17.44 17.45 11.28
C THR A 52 17.67 15.95 11.24
N ALA A 53 16.63 15.17 10.97
CA ALA A 53 16.75 13.71 10.88
C ALA A 53 15.67 13.13 9.97
N VAL A 54 16.08 12.25 9.04
CA VAL A 54 15.18 11.44 8.23
C VAL A 54 15.32 9.99 8.69
N ILE A 55 14.23 9.38 9.13
CA ILE A 55 14.21 7.97 9.53
C ILE A 55 13.79 7.15 8.31
N VAL A 56 14.73 6.35 7.80
CA VAL A 56 14.50 5.49 6.64
C VAL A 56 14.32 4.06 7.14
N TYR A 57 13.24 3.39 6.75
CA TYR A 57 13.02 1.98 7.04
C TYR A 57 12.47 1.25 5.82
N SER A 58 12.51 -0.08 5.81
CA SER A 58 11.91 -0.91 4.77
C SER A 58 11.23 -2.13 5.39
N ILE A 59 11.04 -3.18 4.60
CA ILE A 59 10.31 -4.39 4.97
C ILE A 59 10.85 -5.08 6.23
N GLY A 60 12.15 -4.94 6.52
CA GLY A 60 12.77 -5.44 7.74
C GLY A 60 12.28 -4.78 9.04
N LEU A 61 11.45 -3.74 8.98
CA LEU A 61 10.75 -3.22 10.16
C LEU A 61 9.30 -3.73 10.23
N THR A 62 8.68 -3.96 9.07
CA THR A 62 7.24 -4.23 8.94
C THR A 62 6.89 -5.70 8.86
N GLN A 63 7.79 -6.57 8.37
CA GLN A 63 7.59 -8.02 8.24
C GLN A 63 7.95 -8.76 9.54
N TYR A 64 7.41 -8.28 10.65
CA TYR A 64 7.48 -8.89 11.97
C TYR A 64 6.09 -8.89 12.60
N GLU A 65 5.85 -9.80 13.52
CA GLU A 65 4.58 -9.91 14.26
C GLU A 65 4.13 -8.56 14.85
N PHE A 66 5.08 -7.76 15.35
CA PHE A 66 4.85 -6.43 15.92
C PHE A 66 5.22 -5.28 14.97
N GLY A 67 5.21 -5.51 13.65
CA GLY A 67 5.65 -4.54 12.65
C GLY A 67 4.89 -3.21 12.68
N VAL A 68 3.60 -3.24 12.99
CA VAL A 68 2.78 -2.02 13.16
C VAL A 68 3.26 -1.20 14.35
N ASP A 69 3.56 -1.84 15.47
CA ASP A 69 4.02 -1.16 16.68
C ASP A 69 5.45 -0.63 16.54
N ASN A 70 6.30 -1.34 15.79
CA ASN A 70 7.61 -0.82 15.39
C ASN A 70 7.49 0.50 14.59
N VAL A 71 6.56 0.57 13.63
CA VAL A 71 6.32 1.80 12.86
C VAL A 71 5.76 2.92 13.75
N LYS A 72 4.81 2.62 14.64
CA LYS A 72 4.30 3.58 15.62
C LYS A 72 5.41 4.13 16.53
N ALA A 73 6.33 3.28 16.98
CA ALA A 73 7.48 3.69 17.77
C ALA A 73 8.40 4.67 17.01
N VAL A 74 8.64 4.42 15.72
CA VAL A 74 9.37 5.34 14.84
C VAL A 74 8.64 6.68 14.70
N VAL A 75 7.31 6.66 14.54
CA VAL A 75 6.48 7.88 14.50
C VAL A 75 6.60 8.64 15.80
N ASN A 76 6.49 7.97 16.96
CA ASN A 76 6.65 8.61 18.27
C ASN A 76 7.99 9.34 18.39
N LEU A 77 9.11 8.74 17.95
CA LEU A 77 10.42 9.40 17.97
C LEU A 77 10.42 10.68 17.11
N ALA A 78 9.88 10.61 15.90
CA ALA A 78 9.80 11.76 15.02
C ALA A 78 8.93 12.88 15.60
N LEU A 79 7.78 12.55 16.19
CA LEU A 79 6.88 13.50 16.84
C LEU A 79 7.52 14.15 18.07
N ALA A 80 8.18 13.36 18.92
CA ALA A 80 8.85 13.83 20.13
C ALA A 80 9.93 14.89 19.85
N ARG A 81 10.47 14.88 18.63
CA ARG A 81 11.48 15.84 18.16
C ARG A 81 10.97 16.89 17.19
N GLY A 82 9.72 16.81 16.74
CA GLY A 82 9.21 17.69 15.68
C GLY A 82 9.98 17.50 14.37
N MET A 83 10.24 16.25 13.99
CA MET A 83 10.94 15.86 12.76
C MET A 83 9.98 15.62 11.57
N LEU A 84 8.76 16.16 11.64
CA LEU A 84 7.77 16.12 10.56
C LEU A 84 7.36 17.55 10.20
N GLY A 85 6.90 17.76 8.97
CA GLY A 85 6.40 19.06 8.51
C GLY A 85 7.47 20.13 8.31
N ARG A 86 8.75 19.76 8.16
CA ARG A 86 9.85 20.67 7.84
C ARG A 86 10.96 20.01 7.04
N GLU A 87 11.73 20.82 6.32
CA GLU A 87 12.79 20.35 5.43
C GLU A 87 13.83 19.46 6.14
N LYS A 88 14.41 18.52 5.38
CA LYS A 88 15.46 17.59 5.82
C LYS A 88 15.07 16.73 7.03
N CYS A 89 13.77 16.66 7.32
CA CYS A 89 13.21 15.83 8.36
C CYS A 89 12.09 14.96 7.79
N GLY A 90 11.91 13.77 8.33
CA GLY A 90 10.77 12.94 7.93
C GLY A 90 10.92 11.49 8.31
N ILE A 91 9.93 10.72 7.88
CA ILE A 91 9.93 9.27 7.92
C ILE A 91 9.76 8.80 6.48
N MET A 92 10.66 7.93 6.02
CA MET A 92 10.69 7.43 4.65
C MET A 92 10.61 5.91 4.65
N PRO A 93 9.41 5.33 4.49
CA PRO A 93 9.26 3.91 4.24
C PRO A 93 9.68 3.58 2.82
N ILE A 94 10.82 2.90 2.62
CA ILE A 94 11.22 2.36 1.32
C ILE A 94 10.37 1.14 1.01
N ARG A 95 9.50 1.29 0.01
CA ARG A 95 8.71 0.22 -0.59
C ARG A 95 9.57 -0.58 -1.57
N GLY A 96 9.34 -1.89 -1.67
CA GLY A 96 10.13 -2.78 -2.52
C GLY A 96 9.83 -2.62 -4.01
N ASN A 97 8.60 -2.95 -4.42
CA ASN A 97 8.22 -2.98 -5.84
C ASN A 97 7.79 -1.60 -6.36
N SER A 98 8.11 -1.32 -7.63
CA SER A 98 7.90 -0.03 -8.29
C SER A 98 6.42 0.41 -8.40
N GLY A 99 5.48 -0.54 -8.32
CA GLY A 99 4.05 -0.27 -8.39
C GLY A 99 3.33 -0.17 -7.04
N VAL A 100 3.98 -0.52 -5.91
CA VAL A 100 3.27 -0.67 -4.62
C VAL A 100 2.69 0.65 -4.11
N GLN A 101 3.42 1.76 -4.28
CA GLN A 101 2.92 3.07 -3.84
C GLN A 101 1.70 3.49 -4.66
N GLY A 102 1.79 3.38 -5.99
CA GLY A 102 0.68 3.73 -6.88
C GLY A 102 -0.53 2.82 -6.70
N GLY A 103 -0.32 1.50 -6.59
CA GLY A 103 -1.40 0.53 -6.38
C GLY A 103 -2.21 0.81 -5.11
N ALA A 104 -1.53 1.04 -3.98
CA ALA A 104 -2.20 1.40 -2.73
C ALA A 104 -3.05 2.67 -2.87
N GLU A 105 -2.52 3.69 -3.55
CA GLU A 105 -3.22 4.96 -3.79
C GLU A 105 -4.37 4.80 -4.78
N CYS A 106 -4.27 3.91 -5.76
CA CYS A 106 -5.33 3.57 -6.71
C CYS A 106 -6.40 2.63 -6.15
N GLY A 107 -6.33 2.22 -4.87
CA GLY A 107 -7.33 1.35 -4.25
C GLY A 107 -7.11 -0.13 -4.51
N VAL A 108 -5.89 -0.58 -4.81
CA VAL A 108 -5.52 -2.00 -4.85
C VAL A 108 -5.32 -2.53 -3.41
N GLU A 109 -6.28 -2.23 -2.54
CA GLU A 109 -6.37 -2.67 -1.16
C GLU A 109 -7.85 -3.00 -0.88
N PRO A 110 -8.15 -4.14 -0.24
CA PRO A 110 -9.54 -4.61 -0.10
C PRO A 110 -10.42 -3.70 0.76
N ASP A 111 -9.83 -2.81 1.55
CA ASP A 111 -10.50 -1.86 2.44
C ASP A 111 -10.39 -0.40 1.97
N LYS A 112 -9.95 -0.15 0.73
CA LYS A 112 -9.79 1.19 0.16
C LYS A 112 -10.38 1.34 -1.24
N PHE A 113 -11.10 2.43 -1.46
CA PHE A 113 -11.39 2.97 -2.78
C PHE A 113 -10.22 3.85 -3.30
N PRO A 114 -10.16 4.13 -4.62
CA PRO A 114 -9.14 4.99 -5.22
C PRO A 114 -9.01 6.35 -4.52
N GLY A 115 -7.78 6.77 -4.21
CA GLY A 115 -7.48 7.96 -3.42
C GLY A 115 -7.36 7.70 -1.92
N GLY A 116 -7.45 6.43 -1.49
CA GLY A 116 -7.27 6.01 -0.10
C GLY A 116 -8.51 6.17 0.79
N PHE A 117 -9.69 6.35 0.20
CA PHE A 117 -10.94 6.40 0.96
C PHE A 117 -11.25 5.02 1.55
N ALA A 118 -11.54 4.94 2.85
CA ALA A 118 -11.92 3.67 3.46
C ALA A 118 -13.23 3.14 2.85
N VAL A 119 -13.35 1.83 2.66
CA VAL A 119 -14.62 1.21 2.20
C VAL A 119 -15.64 1.24 3.34
N ASN A 120 -16.67 2.06 3.19
CA ASN A 120 -17.84 2.17 4.07
C ASN A 120 -19.05 2.72 3.29
N ASP A 121 -20.20 2.84 3.94
CA ASP A 121 -21.46 3.28 3.31
C ASP A 121 -21.38 4.68 2.68
N ASP A 122 -20.69 5.64 3.32
CA ASP A 122 -20.57 7.01 2.82
C ASP A 122 -19.74 7.05 1.53
N THR A 123 -18.58 6.40 1.54
CA THR A 123 -17.69 6.36 0.39
C THR A 123 -18.26 5.50 -0.72
N ALA A 124 -18.93 4.39 -0.41
CA ALA A 124 -19.60 3.56 -1.40
C ALA A 124 -20.68 4.34 -2.13
N ARG A 125 -21.53 5.10 -1.41
CA ARG A 125 -22.49 6.02 -2.05
C ARG A 125 -21.82 7.03 -2.97
N ARG A 126 -20.71 7.64 -2.53
CA ARG A 126 -19.94 8.58 -3.36
C ARG A 126 -19.49 7.92 -4.67
N PHE A 127 -18.81 6.77 -4.59
CA PHE A 127 -18.30 6.08 -5.79
C PHE A 127 -19.42 5.54 -6.66
N SER A 128 -20.52 5.07 -6.07
CA SER A 128 -21.71 4.68 -6.83
C SER A 128 -22.32 5.82 -7.63
N ASN A 129 -22.33 7.03 -7.07
CA ASN A 129 -22.79 8.21 -7.80
C ASN A 129 -21.81 8.60 -8.91
N LEU A 130 -20.49 8.51 -8.66
CA LEU A 130 -19.45 8.86 -9.63
C LEU A 130 -19.40 7.92 -10.84
N TRP A 131 -19.71 6.64 -10.64
CA TRP A 131 -19.68 5.59 -11.66
C TRP A 131 -21.07 5.18 -12.16
N HIS A 132 -22.13 5.75 -11.59
CA HIS A 132 -23.53 5.42 -11.90
C HIS A 132 -23.81 3.90 -11.78
N HIS A 133 -23.18 3.26 -10.79
CA HIS A 133 -23.29 1.82 -10.53
C HIS A 133 -23.13 1.49 -9.04
N PRO A 134 -23.93 0.58 -8.46
CA PRO A 134 -23.74 0.15 -7.07
C PRO A 134 -22.34 -0.41 -6.83
N VAL A 135 -21.69 0.01 -5.73
CA VAL A 135 -20.40 -0.54 -5.29
C VAL A 135 -20.51 -1.02 -3.84
N PRO A 136 -19.79 -2.08 -3.44
CA PRO A 136 -19.89 -2.62 -2.09
C PRO A 136 -19.39 -1.63 -1.04
N SER A 137 -20.02 -1.66 0.14
CA SER A 137 -19.62 -0.87 1.31
C SER A 137 -18.88 -1.69 2.37
N ASN A 138 -18.72 -2.99 2.16
CA ASN A 138 -17.96 -3.89 3.01
C ASN A 138 -16.55 -4.13 2.44
N PRO A 139 -15.50 -4.08 3.28
CA PRO A 139 -14.15 -4.44 2.88
C PRO A 139 -14.06 -5.89 2.37
N GLY A 140 -13.18 -6.12 1.39
CA GLY A 140 -12.83 -7.44 0.89
C GLY A 140 -11.83 -8.21 1.77
N LEU A 141 -11.40 -9.37 1.28
CA LEU A 141 -10.39 -10.19 1.94
C LEU A 141 -8.96 -9.71 1.63
N LYS A 142 -8.06 -9.81 2.62
CA LYS A 142 -6.62 -9.62 2.42
C LYS A 142 -5.99 -10.91 1.90
N GLY A 143 -4.82 -10.81 1.26
CA GLY A 143 -4.13 -11.94 0.63
C GLY A 143 -4.11 -13.24 1.46
N PRO A 144 -3.67 -13.24 2.74
CA PRO A 144 -3.70 -14.45 3.57
C PRO A 144 -5.10 -15.04 3.75
N HIS A 145 -6.10 -14.20 4.02
CA HIS A 145 -7.50 -14.64 4.18
C HIS A 145 -8.12 -15.09 2.84
N MET A 146 -7.65 -14.58 1.70
CA MET A 146 -8.06 -15.09 0.38
C MET A 146 -7.56 -16.52 0.17
N ILE A 147 -6.33 -16.84 0.59
CA ILE A 147 -5.78 -18.19 0.50
C ILE A 147 -6.54 -19.13 1.44
N GLU A 148 -6.82 -18.71 2.66
CA GLU A 148 -7.64 -19.48 3.61
C GLU A 148 -9.06 -19.73 3.07
N ALA A 149 -9.73 -18.69 2.55
CA ALA A 149 -11.05 -18.82 1.94
C ALA A 149 -11.02 -19.73 0.70
N ALA A 150 -9.96 -19.68 -0.11
CA ALA A 150 -9.78 -20.58 -1.25
C ALA A 150 -9.61 -22.04 -0.78
N HIS A 151 -8.79 -22.27 0.24
CA HIS A 151 -8.62 -23.59 0.85
C HIS A 151 -9.94 -24.16 1.40
N ASN A 152 -10.77 -23.32 2.00
CA ASN A 152 -12.11 -23.68 2.49
C ASN A 152 -13.17 -23.81 1.38
N GLY A 153 -12.78 -23.62 0.11
CA GLY A 153 -13.69 -23.70 -1.05
C GLY A 153 -14.68 -22.54 -1.15
N GLU A 154 -14.45 -21.42 -0.47
CA GLU A 154 -15.32 -20.23 -0.48
C GLU A 154 -15.06 -19.34 -1.71
N ILE A 155 -13.85 -19.39 -2.27
CA ILE A 155 -13.49 -18.67 -3.49
C ILE A 155 -13.76 -19.56 -4.71
N LYS A 156 -14.76 -19.17 -5.52
CA LYS A 156 -15.14 -19.91 -6.75
C LYS A 156 -14.47 -19.41 -8.02
N PHE A 157 -13.88 -18.22 -7.96
CA PHE A 157 -13.20 -17.60 -9.08
C PHE A 157 -12.09 -16.70 -8.55
N LEU A 158 -10.88 -16.85 -9.09
CA LEU A 158 -9.74 -16.01 -8.75
C LEU A 158 -9.19 -15.38 -10.03
N TYR A 159 -9.12 -14.04 -10.04
CA TYR A 159 -8.43 -13.29 -11.09
C TYR A 159 -7.17 -12.64 -10.52
N SER A 160 -6.01 -13.17 -10.89
CA SER A 160 -4.70 -12.64 -10.53
C SER A 160 -4.14 -11.80 -11.68
N ILE A 161 -3.87 -10.51 -11.40
CA ILE A 161 -3.21 -9.59 -12.34
C ILE A 161 -1.81 -9.33 -11.82
N GLY A 162 -0.83 -9.99 -12.46
CA GLY A 162 0.56 -10.03 -12.03
C GLY A 162 0.77 -10.75 -10.69
N GLY A 163 2.03 -11.15 -10.48
CA GLY A 163 2.47 -11.72 -9.21
C GLY A 163 2.28 -13.24 -9.13
N ASN A 164 2.88 -13.83 -8.09
CA ASN A 164 2.98 -15.27 -7.94
C ASN A 164 2.64 -15.65 -6.49
N LEU A 165 1.36 -15.90 -6.20
CA LEU A 165 0.89 -16.20 -4.84
C LEU A 165 1.63 -17.38 -4.23
N LEU A 166 1.95 -18.41 -5.03
CA LEU A 166 2.67 -19.59 -4.59
C LEU A 166 4.08 -19.29 -4.06
N GLU A 167 4.80 -18.34 -4.66
CA GLU A 167 6.19 -18.01 -4.29
C GLU A 167 6.30 -16.89 -3.25
N ILE A 168 5.31 -16.02 -3.14
CA ILE A 168 5.36 -14.86 -2.23
C ILE A 168 4.74 -15.14 -0.87
N MET A 169 3.90 -16.18 -0.76
CA MET A 169 3.19 -16.51 0.48
C MET A 169 4.04 -17.46 1.36
N PRO A 170 3.92 -17.39 2.70
CA PRO A 170 4.86 -18.08 3.61
C PRO A 170 4.86 -19.61 3.55
N ASP A 171 3.72 -20.25 3.24
CA ASP A 171 3.58 -21.69 3.10
C ASP A 171 3.16 -22.06 1.66
N PRO A 172 4.12 -22.37 0.77
CA PRO A 172 3.81 -22.73 -0.61
C PRO A 172 2.97 -24.01 -0.75
N LYS A 173 3.05 -24.96 0.20
CA LYS A 173 2.25 -26.20 0.10
C LYS A 173 0.79 -25.91 0.35
N TYR A 174 0.51 -25.22 1.46
CA TYR A 174 -0.84 -24.77 1.79
C TYR A 174 -1.43 -23.90 0.68
N VAL A 175 -0.63 -23.00 0.10
CA VAL A 175 -1.06 -22.13 -0.99
C VAL A 175 -1.34 -22.93 -2.27
N ALA A 176 -0.52 -23.92 -2.62
CA ALA A 176 -0.77 -24.79 -3.76
C ALA A 176 -2.09 -25.56 -3.59
N GLU A 177 -2.33 -26.13 -2.41
CA GLU A 177 -3.58 -26.81 -2.07
C GLU A 177 -4.77 -25.85 -2.19
N ALA A 178 -4.68 -24.66 -1.60
CA ALA A 178 -5.72 -23.63 -1.67
C ALA A 178 -6.04 -23.19 -3.11
N LEU A 179 -5.01 -22.95 -3.93
CA LEU A 179 -5.19 -22.58 -5.33
C LEU A 179 -5.80 -23.71 -6.15
N GLY A 180 -5.51 -24.97 -5.80
CA GLY A 180 -6.10 -26.16 -6.40
C GLY A 180 -7.61 -26.29 -6.16
N GLN A 181 -8.11 -25.74 -5.04
CA GLN A 181 -9.55 -25.75 -4.69
C GLN A 181 -10.37 -24.68 -5.42
N VAL A 182 -9.73 -23.73 -6.12
CA VAL A 182 -10.45 -22.69 -6.86
C VAL A 182 -10.81 -23.23 -8.25
N PRO A 183 -12.10 -23.34 -8.61
CA PRO A 183 -12.50 -24.00 -9.86
C PRO A 183 -11.94 -23.32 -11.12
N VAL A 184 -12.06 -21.99 -11.18
CA VAL A 184 -11.57 -21.20 -12.31
C VAL A 184 -10.59 -20.15 -11.82
N ARG A 185 -9.37 -20.19 -12.37
CA ARG A 185 -8.33 -19.20 -12.12
C ARG A 185 -7.93 -18.51 -13.41
N VAL A 186 -7.97 -17.18 -13.41
CA VAL A 186 -7.49 -16.34 -14.49
C VAL A 186 -6.20 -15.68 -14.05
N HIS A 187 -5.15 -15.79 -14.86
CA HIS A 187 -3.86 -15.15 -14.65
C HIS A 187 -3.58 -14.20 -15.81
N GLN A 188 -3.47 -12.91 -15.51
CA GLN A 188 -2.99 -11.91 -16.44
C GLN A 188 -1.55 -11.55 -16.08
N ASP A 189 -0.59 -11.92 -16.91
CA ASP A 189 0.84 -11.69 -16.65
C ASP A 189 1.62 -11.58 -17.97
N ILE A 190 2.85 -11.08 -17.88
CA ILE A 190 3.80 -10.94 -18.98
C ILE A 190 4.71 -12.16 -19.11
N VAL A 191 4.76 -13.01 -18.08
CA VAL A 191 5.55 -14.26 -18.04
C VAL A 191 4.75 -15.37 -17.36
N LEU A 192 4.99 -16.61 -17.79
CA LEU A 192 4.48 -17.77 -17.06
C LEU A 192 5.13 -17.86 -15.68
N ASN A 193 4.35 -18.19 -14.65
CA ASN A 193 4.84 -18.39 -13.29
C ASN A 193 4.27 -19.67 -12.66
N THR A 194 4.82 -20.06 -11.51
CA THR A 194 4.51 -21.35 -10.88
C THR A 194 3.07 -21.45 -10.35
N SER A 195 2.43 -20.34 -9.96
CA SER A 195 0.99 -20.33 -9.60
C SER A 195 0.09 -20.72 -10.78
N MET A 196 0.49 -20.42 -12.01
CA MET A 196 -0.26 -20.77 -13.23
C MET A 196 -0.18 -22.26 -13.56
N LEU A 197 0.81 -22.96 -12.99
CA LEU A 197 1.04 -24.40 -13.23
C LEU A 197 0.44 -25.29 -12.14
N THR A 198 -0.13 -24.69 -11.09
CA THR A 198 -0.93 -25.43 -10.11
C THR A 198 -2.20 -25.91 -10.81
N ASP A 199 -2.73 -27.06 -10.42
CA ASP A 199 -4.00 -27.58 -10.95
C ASP A 199 -5.18 -26.67 -10.52
N ALA A 200 -6.30 -26.78 -11.21
CA ALA A 200 -7.59 -26.19 -10.83
C ALA A 200 -8.68 -27.22 -11.14
N GLU A 201 -9.84 -27.11 -10.48
CA GLU A 201 -10.95 -28.05 -10.70
C GLU A 201 -11.44 -28.02 -12.16
N ASP A 202 -11.61 -26.81 -12.72
CA ASP A 202 -12.17 -26.63 -14.07
C ASP A 202 -11.13 -26.09 -15.06
N ALA A 203 -10.55 -24.92 -14.78
CA ALA A 203 -9.70 -24.24 -15.76
C ALA A 203 -8.70 -23.26 -15.14
N VAL A 204 -7.50 -23.26 -15.72
CA VAL A 204 -6.53 -22.17 -15.59
C VAL A 204 -6.44 -21.44 -16.92
N VAL A 205 -6.89 -20.18 -16.93
CA VAL A 205 -6.88 -19.31 -18.11
C VAL A 205 -5.72 -18.33 -17.98
N ILE A 206 -4.88 -18.26 -19.01
CA ILE A 206 -3.73 -17.35 -19.06
C ILE A 206 -4.01 -16.27 -20.10
N LEU A 207 -4.02 -15.01 -19.66
CA LEU A 207 -4.24 -13.84 -20.48
C LEU A 207 -2.91 -13.08 -20.63
N PRO A 208 -2.24 -13.17 -21.78
CA PRO A 208 -0.91 -12.59 -21.95
C PRO A 208 -0.98 -11.05 -21.99
N GLY A 209 -0.35 -10.41 -21.01
CA GLY A 209 -0.26 -8.97 -20.90
C GLY A 209 0.96 -8.39 -21.62
N GLN A 210 0.96 -7.09 -21.84
CA GLN A 210 2.11 -6.31 -22.27
C GLN A 210 2.88 -5.74 -21.08
N THR A 211 4.19 -5.55 -21.24
CA THR A 211 4.99 -4.84 -20.23
C THR A 211 4.58 -3.37 -20.13
N ARG A 212 4.95 -2.72 -19.02
CA ARG A 212 4.69 -1.29 -18.81
C ARG A 212 5.20 -0.35 -19.92
N TYR A 213 6.17 -0.80 -20.72
CA TYR A 213 6.76 -0.03 -21.80
C TYR A 213 6.02 -0.20 -23.12
N GLU A 214 5.32 -1.31 -23.29
CA GLU A 214 4.54 -1.62 -24.51
C GLU A 214 3.10 -1.09 -24.42
N GLN A 215 2.68 -0.63 -23.23
CA GLN A 215 1.33 -0.10 -23.02
C GLN A 215 1.09 1.09 -23.95
N ARG A 216 0.15 0.89 -24.88
CA ARG A 216 -0.23 1.94 -25.83
C ARG A 216 -0.61 3.22 -25.11
N THR A 217 -0.23 4.37 -25.67
CA THR A 217 -0.47 5.71 -25.10
C THR A 217 0.24 6.00 -23.76
N GLY A 218 1.20 5.16 -23.36
CA GLY A 218 2.04 5.32 -22.18
C GLY A 218 1.31 5.07 -20.87
N GLY A 219 2.05 5.08 -19.76
CA GLY A 219 1.55 4.82 -18.42
C GLY A 219 2.12 5.78 -17.38
N THR A 220 1.77 5.54 -16.11
CA THR A 220 2.38 6.26 -14.99
C THR A 220 2.86 5.30 -13.91
N SER A 221 3.88 5.72 -13.16
CA SER A 221 4.33 5.01 -11.96
C SER A 221 4.57 5.99 -10.84
N THR A 222 4.23 5.58 -9.62
CA THR A 222 4.41 6.40 -8.41
C THR A 222 5.57 5.85 -7.60
N SER A 223 6.62 6.64 -7.41
CA SER A 223 7.75 6.23 -6.57
C SER A 223 7.44 6.34 -5.08
N THR A 224 8.31 5.74 -4.25
CA THR A 224 8.31 5.84 -2.79
C THR A 224 8.16 7.27 -2.24
N GLU A 225 8.70 8.27 -2.93
CA GLU A 225 8.56 9.68 -2.55
C GLU A 225 7.25 10.34 -3.01
N ARG A 226 6.26 9.54 -3.45
CA ARG A 226 4.94 9.99 -3.97
C ARG A 226 4.97 10.67 -5.33
N ARG A 227 6.09 10.53 -6.05
CA ARG A 227 6.25 11.18 -7.35
C ARG A 227 5.72 10.27 -8.46
N ILE A 228 4.63 10.73 -9.07
CA ILE A 228 3.99 10.16 -10.25
C ILE A 228 4.78 10.63 -11.46
N ARG A 229 5.27 9.69 -12.27
CA ARG A 229 6.04 9.97 -13.49
C ARG A 229 5.35 9.34 -14.69
N PHE A 230 5.24 10.10 -15.77
CA PHE A 230 4.80 9.56 -17.05
C PHE A 230 5.90 8.72 -17.69
N THR A 231 5.52 7.62 -18.32
CA THR A 231 6.40 6.81 -19.16
C THR A 231 5.70 6.61 -20.50
N PRO A 232 6.29 7.06 -21.62
CA PRO A 232 5.68 6.87 -22.93
C PRO A 232 5.66 5.38 -23.32
N GLU A 233 4.79 5.05 -24.27
CA GLU A 233 4.92 3.81 -25.03
C GLU A 233 6.28 3.81 -25.74
N ILE A 234 7.03 2.72 -25.58
CA ILE A 234 8.27 2.47 -26.30
C ILE A 234 7.93 1.61 -27.49
N SER A 235 8.17 2.13 -28.69
CA SER A 235 7.94 1.39 -29.92
C SER A 235 8.88 0.17 -29.99
N GLY A 236 8.32 -0.97 -30.36
CA GLY A 236 9.04 -2.24 -30.34
C GLY A 236 8.30 -3.37 -31.03
N HIS A 237 8.88 -4.56 -30.95
CA HIS A 237 8.26 -5.78 -31.43
C HIS A 237 7.00 -6.09 -30.63
N LYS A 238 5.86 -6.29 -31.30
CA LYS A 238 4.62 -6.70 -30.65
C LYS A 238 4.58 -8.22 -30.51
N ILE A 239 4.41 -8.69 -29.29
CA ILE A 239 4.33 -10.11 -28.97
C ILE A 239 2.90 -10.61 -29.21
N GLY A 240 2.69 -11.31 -30.34
CA GLY A 240 1.45 -12.05 -30.63
C GLY A 240 0.17 -11.26 -30.35
N GLU A 241 -0.74 -11.89 -29.60
CA GLU A 241 -2.05 -11.33 -29.21
C GLU A 241 -2.03 -10.64 -27.84
N THR A 242 -0.86 -10.24 -27.35
CA THR A 242 -0.75 -9.53 -26.06
C THR A 242 -1.49 -8.21 -26.07
N LEU A 243 -2.11 -7.87 -24.95
CA LEU A 243 -2.83 -6.62 -24.76
C LEU A 243 -2.24 -5.82 -23.58
N PRO A 244 -2.34 -4.47 -23.61
CA PRO A 244 -2.03 -3.64 -22.46
C PRO A 244 -2.78 -4.11 -21.20
N GLU A 245 -2.12 -4.03 -20.04
CA GLU A 245 -2.69 -4.55 -18.79
C GLU A 245 -4.04 -3.94 -18.40
N TRP A 246 -4.30 -2.69 -18.81
CA TRP A 246 -5.56 -2.00 -18.53
C TRP A 246 -6.69 -2.41 -19.50
N GLU A 247 -6.34 -2.87 -20.71
CA GLU A 247 -7.31 -3.15 -21.78
C GLU A 247 -8.03 -4.47 -21.54
N ILE A 248 -7.32 -5.49 -21.05
CA ILE A 248 -7.89 -6.80 -20.74
C ILE A 248 -9.06 -6.70 -19.73
N PRO A 249 -8.91 -6.11 -18.53
CA PRO A 249 -10.02 -5.97 -17.58
C PRO A 249 -11.12 -5.03 -18.11
N THR A 250 -10.77 -4.03 -18.94
CA THR A 250 -11.76 -3.17 -19.62
C THR A 250 -12.64 -3.99 -20.56
N LEU A 251 -12.05 -4.85 -21.40
CA LEU A 251 -12.79 -5.74 -22.32
C LEU A 251 -13.67 -6.73 -21.57
N ILE A 252 -13.13 -7.35 -20.51
CA ILE A 252 -13.90 -8.25 -19.64
C ILE A 252 -15.10 -7.50 -19.05
N GLY A 253 -14.88 -6.31 -18.47
CA GLY A 253 -15.93 -5.49 -17.90
C GLY A 253 -17.02 -5.08 -18.90
N ARG A 254 -16.61 -4.68 -20.11
CA ARG A 254 -17.53 -4.35 -21.22
C ARG A 254 -18.43 -5.53 -21.59
N LYS A 255 -17.87 -6.74 -21.64
CA LYS A 255 -18.59 -7.96 -22.03
C LYS A 255 -19.42 -8.60 -20.91
N SER A 256 -19.02 -8.40 -19.66
CA SER A 256 -19.65 -9.07 -18.51
C SER A 256 -20.90 -8.37 -17.99
N MET A 257 -21.16 -7.12 -18.41
CA MET A 257 -22.24 -6.29 -17.87
C MET A 257 -23.12 -5.70 -19.00
N PRO A 258 -24.46 -5.65 -18.84
CA PRO A 258 -25.36 -5.08 -19.86
C PRO A 258 -25.06 -3.62 -20.23
N ASN A 259 -24.52 -2.83 -19.29
CA ASN A 259 -24.09 -1.45 -19.48
C ASN A 259 -22.55 -1.31 -19.49
N GLY A 260 -21.82 -2.39 -19.79
CA GLY A 260 -20.37 -2.46 -19.67
C GLY A 260 -19.62 -1.38 -20.45
N ASP A 261 -20.04 -1.07 -21.68
CA ASP A 261 -19.43 0.02 -22.49
C ASP A 261 -19.50 1.38 -21.80
N LYS A 262 -20.53 1.63 -20.97
CA LYS A 262 -20.66 2.86 -20.19
C LYS A 262 -19.84 2.84 -18.91
N LEU A 263 -19.67 1.67 -18.29
CA LEU A 263 -18.91 1.50 -17.03
C LEU A 263 -17.40 1.48 -17.27
N PHE A 264 -16.98 1.01 -18.44
CA PHE A 264 -15.58 0.90 -18.82
C PHE A 264 -15.31 1.67 -20.12
N PRO A 265 -15.53 3.01 -20.17
CA PRO A 265 -15.41 3.82 -21.39
C PRO A 265 -13.95 4.20 -21.69
N PHE A 266 -13.00 3.31 -21.41
CA PHE A 266 -11.57 3.59 -21.53
C PHE A 266 -11.00 3.03 -22.84
N ASP A 267 -10.56 3.90 -23.73
CA ASP A 267 -9.95 3.50 -25.01
C ASP A 267 -8.42 3.70 -25.03
N ASN A 268 -7.90 4.45 -24.06
CA ASN A 268 -6.48 4.74 -23.87
C ASN A 268 -6.20 5.11 -22.40
N THR A 269 -4.91 5.23 -22.04
CA THR A 269 -4.52 5.56 -20.67
C THR A 269 -4.71 7.02 -20.31
N GLN A 270 -4.89 7.92 -21.29
CA GLN A 270 -5.22 9.31 -21.06
C GLN A 270 -6.62 9.44 -20.44
N ALA A 271 -7.62 8.72 -20.99
CA ALA A 271 -8.96 8.65 -20.42
C ALA A 271 -8.96 8.10 -18.97
N ILE A 272 -8.07 7.13 -18.69
CA ILE A 272 -7.87 6.60 -17.33
C ILE A 272 -7.30 7.70 -16.42
N ARG A 273 -6.28 8.45 -16.84
CA ARG A 273 -5.72 9.56 -16.04
C ARG A 273 -6.74 10.67 -15.79
N GLU A 274 -7.57 11.00 -16.76
CA GLU A 274 -8.66 11.97 -16.61
C GLU A 274 -9.67 11.51 -15.55
N GLU A 275 -10.05 10.24 -15.57
CA GLU A 275 -10.91 9.63 -14.55
C GLU A 275 -10.23 9.64 -13.17
N MET A 276 -8.96 9.26 -13.09
CA MET A 276 -8.19 9.31 -11.84
C MET A 276 -8.17 10.72 -11.25
N SER A 277 -7.91 11.75 -12.06
CA SER A 277 -7.92 13.14 -11.61
C SER A 277 -9.29 13.57 -11.06
N ARG A 278 -10.37 13.10 -11.70
CA ARG A 278 -11.74 13.40 -11.30
C ARG A 278 -12.10 12.78 -9.95
N ILE A 279 -11.73 11.51 -9.72
CA ILE A 279 -12.21 10.74 -8.56
C ILE A 279 -11.23 10.72 -7.38
N MET A 280 -9.94 10.96 -7.63
CA MET A 280 -8.84 10.92 -6.64
C MET A 280 -8.26 12.34 -6.43
N PRO A 281 -8.75 13.12 -5.44
CA PRO A 281 -8.28 14.49 -5.22
C PRO A 281 -6.76 14.61 -5.05
N ILE A 282 -6.12 13.63 -4.41
CA ILE A 282 -4.66 13.61 -4.23
C ILE A 282 -3.88 13.50 -5.56
N TYR A 283 -4.50 12.98 -6.62
CA TYR A 283 -3.89 12.77 -7.93
C TYR A 283 -4.26 13.86 -8.94
N GLN A 284 -5.02 14.89 -8.56
CA GLN A 284 -5.32 16.01 -9.45
C GLN A 284 -4.06 16.60 -10.08
N GLY A 285 -4.08 16.78 -11.40
CA GLY A 285 -2.93 17.12 -12.22
C GLY A 285 -2.34 15.94 -12.98
N ILE A 286 -2.67 14.68 -12.63
CA ILE A 286 -2.22 13.49 -13.36
C ILE A 286 -2.69 13.50 -14.82
N GLU A 287 -3.86 14.08 -15.10
CA GLU A 287 -4.42 14.22 -16.46
C GLU A 287 -3.55 15.06 -17.39
N LYS A 288 -2.64 15.87 -16.84
CA LYS A 288 -1.72 16.73 -17.58
C LYS A 288 -0.43 16.01 -18.00
N LEU A 289 -0.18 14.81 -17.46
CA LEU A 289 1.02 14.05 -17.76
C LEU A 289 0.85 13.30 -19.08
N THR A 290 1.52 13.79 -20.13
CA THR A 290 1.29 13.35 -21.52
C THR A 290 2.57 13.00 -22.27
N LYS A 291 3.73 13.41 -21.78
CA LYS A 291 5.02 13.17 -22.44
C LYS A 291 6.12 12.84 -21.43
N GLU A 292 7.21 12.29 -21.95
CA GLU A 292 8.40 11.99 -21.15
C GLU A 292 8.90 13.22 -20.39
N GLY A 293 9.28 13.01 -19.13
CA GLY A 293 9.69 14.08 -18.21
C GLY A 293 8.55 14.71 -17.41
N ASP A 294 7.30 14.54 -17.84
CA ASP A 294 6.15 15.00 -17.05
C ASP A 294 6.06 14.22 -15.74
N GLN A 295 5.90 14.96 -14.63
CA GLN A 295 5.81 14.39 -13.30
C GLN A 295 4.99 15.28 -12.36
N LEU A 296 4.37 14.64 -11.38
CA LEU A 296 3.61 15.27 -10.30
C LEU A 296 4.03 14.63 -8.98
N GLN A 297 4.06 15.39 -7.89
CA GLN A 297 4.25 14.84 -6.54
C GLN A 297 3.07 15.28 -5.68
N TRP A 298 2.21 14.33 -5.32
CA TRP A 298 1.05 14.66 -4.51
C TRP A 298 1.48 15.09 -3.10
N GLY A 299 0.78 16.11 -2.59
CA GLY A 299 1.17 16.79 -1.35
C GLY A 299 2.47 17.61 -1.44
N GLY A 300 3.05 17.75 -2.63
CA GLY A 300 4.27 18.51 -2.87
C GLY A 300 5.54 17.86 -2.31
N PRO A 301 6.67 18.61 -2.30
CA PRO A 301 7.95 18.10 -1.83
C PRO A 301 7.94 17.78 -0.32
N GLN A 302 7.06 18.43 0.43
CA GLN A 302 6.99 18.31 1.88
C GLN A 302 5.53 18.15 2.34
N LEU A 303 5.24 17.04 3.00
CA LEU A 303 3.96 16.84 3.67
C LEU A 303 3.92 17.56 5.02
N TYR A 304 2.71 17.92 5.46
CA TYR A 304 2.43 18.47 6.80
C TYR A 304 3.12 19.81 7.11
N SER A 305 3.50 20.59 6.09
CA SER A 305 4.00 21.97 6.26
C SER A 305 3.01 22.85 7.02
N ASP A 306 1.72 22.65 6.77
CA ASP A 306 0.62 23.40 7.41
C ASP A 306 0.06 22.67 8.63
N GLY A 307 0.78 21.66 9.14
CA GLY A 307 0.34 20.79 10.23
C GLY A 307 -0.43 19.55 9.75
N PHE A 308 -1.17 18.93 10.69
CA PHE A 308 -1.82 17.63 10.49
C PHE A 308 -3.33 17.79 10.25
N THR A 309 -3.71 18.68 9.33
CA THR A 309 -5.11 19.11 9.10
C THR A 309 -6.07 18.01 8.64
N THR A 310 -5.54 16.87 8.18
CA THR A 310 -6.33 15.71 7.77
C THR A 310 -6.46 14.65 8.86
N MET A 311 -5.80 14.85 10.02
CA MET A 311 -5.86 13.94 11.16
C MET A 311 -6.99 14.33 12.11
N PRO A 312 -7.48 13.40 12.95
CA PRO A 312 -8.42 13.71 14.02
C PRO A 312 -7.95 14.89 14.87
N ALA A 313 -8.84 15.87 15.08
CA ALA A 313 -8.55 17.11 15.80
C ALA A 313 -7.33 17.91 15.27
N ASN A 314 -6.95 17.73 14.00
CA ASN A 314 -5.81 18.36 13.34
C ASN A 314 -4.45 18.10 14.01
N ARG A 315 -4.32 16.96 14.71
CA ARG A 315 -3.13 16.62 15.51
C ARG A 315 -2.58 15.24 15.15
N ALA A 316 -1.26 15.12 15.12
CA ALA A 316 -0.60 13.81 15.05
C ALA A 316 -0.70 13.08 16.39
N ILE A 317 -0.81 11.77 16.34
CA ILE A 317 -1.15 10.96 17.52
C ILE A 317 0.08 10.19 17.99
N PHE A 318 0.48 10.40 19.25
CA PHE A 318 1.40 9.49 19.92
C PHE A 318 0.68 8.19 20.27
N THR A 319 1.35 7.06 20.12
CA THR A 319 0.76 5.74 20.42
C THR A 319 1.59 5.04 21.49
N PRO A 320 1.04 4.72 22.67
CA PRO A 320 1.71 3.84 23.62
C PRO A 320 2.07 2.51 22.94
N VAL A 321 3.33 2.12 23.05
CA VAL A 321 3.86 0.86 22.50
C VAL A 321 4.68 0.17 23.57
N GLU A 322 4.49 -1.14 23.70
CA GLU A 322 5.27 -1.98 24.60
C GLU A 322 6.18 -2.90 23.80
N PRO A 323 7.47 -3.04 24.18
CA PRO A 323 8.34 -4.01 23.55
C PRO A 323 7.74 -5.42 23.71
N PRO A 324 7.74 -6.27 22.67
CA PRO A 324 7.16 -7.61 22.78
C PRO A 324 7.91 -8.48 23.80
N LYS A 325 7.21 -9.44 24.41
CA LYS A 325 7.85 -10.38 25.33
C LYS A 325 8.73 -11.35 24.51
N CYS A 326 9.95 -11.61 24.98
CA CYS A 326 10.78 -12.66 24.38
C CYS A 326 10.03 -13.99 24.41
N GLY A 327 9.88 -14.63 23.24
CA GLY A 327 9.27 -15.97 23.12
C GLY A 327 7.74 -16.01 23.11
N SER A 328 7.03 -14.89 23.14
CA SER A 328 5.58 -14.90 22.90
C SER A 328 5.32 -15.01 21.39
N ARG A 329 5.20 -16.23 20.85
CA ARG A 329 4.31 -16.43 19.70
C ARG A 329 2.89 -16.19 20.21
N GLN A 330 2.13 -15.27 19.64
CA GLN A 330 0.68 -15.34 19.83
C GLN A 330 0.14 -16.67 19.28
N PRO A 331 -0.93 -17.24 19.85
CA PRO A 331 -1.41 -18.58 19.49
C PRO A 331 -1.95 -18.74 18.06
N ASN A 332 -1.95 -17.69 17.23
CA ASN A 332 -2.62 -17.70 15.92
C ASN A 332 -1.65 -17.33 14.78
N GLY A 333 -0.48 -17.97 14.79
CA GLY A 333 0.47 -17.95 13.68
C GLY A 333 0.85 -19.37 13.26
N GLU A 334 -0.16 -20.25 13.20
CA GLU A 334 -0.14 -21.49 12.43
C GLU A 334 -0.77 -21.22 11.07
#